data_AF-A0A6A6I4U0-F1
#
_entry.id   AF-A0A6A6I4U0-F1
#
_cell.length_a   1.000
_cell.length_b   1.000
_cell.length_c   1.000
_cell.angle_alpha   90.00
_cell.angle_beta   90.00
_cell.angle_gamma   90.00
#
_symmetry.space_group_name_H-M   'P 1'
#
loop_
_entity.id
_entity.type
_entity.pdbx_description
1 polymer ?
#
loop_
_entity_poly.entity_id
_entity_poly.type
_entity_poly.pdbx_seq_one_letter_code
_entity_poly.pdbx_strand_id
1 'polypeptide(L)'
;MSDFVHVESPTKVSREDASDAQPPQPAVPSRPDLDFLNAHPFVRSTVIDKIYGCLMGSALGDTIGLYTEFLPKQACESIYKERKFSLLEPVTEWHPDSHRMRFEPCAWTDDTDQALLIILSYLYNHSSSDTLTKLPLDFAARLQIWIEQGCRALDRPPCGIGALVGGVVSHKAYLKDPTDTAIKRWVKTARHVAPNGSLMRTHPIGVIGVGLPEEEVWRLAASVGMTTHADPRCTVACCISVGLIWGLLRGEITTMEHVDAAIERAYNWVVSQPDLMNPGLYTDITEWEIKRHLERKEFERHVYAQSLEDLKLDNHKEMGYVYKCLGSAILTLRLGIRAVQGSVLPSKELFEDLMTDLIMEGGDSDTNGAAAGALLGAYVGYANLPSNWASGLTHKDWLMSKILRLTKATGIMEGELEEEKDEAPDGGKGLMNREELERRDCAMLTLILERKKEQQERDKKEKVKGKGLVGWFMK
;
A
#
# COMPACT_ATOMS: atom_id res chain seq x y z
N MET A 1 -58.09 -31.69 -11.64
CA MET A 1 -56.66 -31.54 -11.30
C MET A 1 -56.34 -30.07 -11.24
N SER A 2 -56.34 -29.51 -10.03
CA SER A 2 -55.76 -28.21 -9.70
C SER A 2 -55.87 -28.06 -8.19
N ASP A 3 -54.90 -28.67 -7.50
CA ASP A 3 -54.75 -28.60 -6.04
C ASP A 3 -54.19 -27.24 -5.64
N PHE A 4 -54.93 -26.54 -4.79
CA PHE A 4 -54.47 -25.38 -4.04
C PHE A 4 -53.74 -25.86 -2.78
N VAL A 5 -52.44 -25.58 -2.68
CA VAL A 5 -51.65 -25.82 -1.46
C VAL A 5 -51.63 -24.55 -0.62
N HIS A 6 -52.11 -24.67 0.62
CA HIS A 6 -52.02 -23.67 1.68
C HIS A 6 -50.55 -23.44 2.07
N VAL A 7 -50.11 -22.19 2.12
CA VAL A 7 -48.83 -21.78 2.71
C VAL A 7 -49.11 -21.29 4.14
N GLU A 8 -48.57 -22.00 5.14
CA GLU A 8 -48.59 -21.56 6.54
C GLU A 8 -47.61 -20.41 6.78
N SER A 9 -48.00 -19.48 7.66
CA SER A 9 -47.19 -18.33 8.07
C SER A 9 -46.16 -18.71 9.13
N PRO A 10 -44.94 -18.13 9.16
CA PRO A 10 -43.94 -18.47 10.16
C PRO A 10 -44.37 -17.96 11.54
N THR A 11 -44.34 -18.88 12.51
CA THR A 11 -44.54 -18.64 13.93
C THR A 11 -43.50 -17.67 14.49
N LYS A 12 -43.98 -16.71 15.29
CA LYS A 12 -43.15 -15.79 16.08
C LYS A 12 -42.33 -16.57 17.11
N VAL A 13 -41.01 -16.54 16.99
CA VAL A 13 -40.10 -16.98 18.05
C VAL A 13 -40.08 -15.91 19.15
N SER A 14 -40.39 -16.34 20.38
CA SER A 14 -40.43 -15.54 21.60
C SER A 14 -39.03 -15.09 22.05
N ARG A 15 -38.99 -13.92 22.68
CA ARG A 15 -37.81 -13.07 22.91
C ARG A 15 -37.01 -13.40 24.18
N GLU A 16 -37.00 -14.65 24.63
CA GLU A 16 -36.43 -15.01 25.96
C GLU A 16 -35.18 -15.92 25.92
N ASP A 17 -34.73 -16.41 24.76
CA ASP A 17 -33.54 -17.30 24.69
C ASP A 17 -32.25 -16.61 24.18
N ALA A 18 -32.20 -15.27 24.12
CA ALA A 18 -31.11 -14.52 23.50
C ALA A 18 -30.05 -13.97 24.49
N SER A 19 -29.95 -14.50 25.72
CA SER A 19 -29.06 -13.93 26.76
C SER A 19 -27.77 -14.70 27.03
N ASP A 20 -27.45 -15.80 26.33
CA ASP A 20 -26.26 -16.61 26.62
C ASP A 20 -25.32 -16.85 25.41
N ALA A 21 -25.47 -16.07 24.33
CA ALA A 21 -24.49 -16.08 23.25
C ALA A 21 -23.20 -15.38 23.69
N GLN A 22 -22.26 -16.14 24.27
CA GLN A 22 -20.89 -15.68 24.43
C GLN A 22 -20.34 -15.20 23.07
N PRO A 23 -19.60 -14.06 23.05
CA PRO A 23 -18.92 -13.64 21.84
C PRO A 23 -18.00 -14.77 21.35
N PRO A 24 -17.84 -14.96 20.02
CA PRO A 24 -16.94 -15.98 19.50
C PRO A 24 -15.56 -15.77 20.12
N GLN A 25 -15.07 -16.79 20.83
CA GLN A 25 -13.72 -16.75 21.35
C GLN A 25 -12.75 -16.60 20.17
N PRO A 26 -11.67 -15.81 20.30
CA PRO A 26 -10.66 -15.73 19.26
C PRO A 26 -10.13 -17.14 19.00
N ALA A 27 -10.21 -17.58 17.74
CA ALA A 27 -9.61 -18.83 17.32
C ALA A 27 -8.15 -18.84 17.77
N VAL A 28 -7.71 -19.92 18.41
CA VAL A 28 -6.28 -20.15 18.68
C VAL A 28 -5.56 -20.00 17.34
N PRO A 29 -4.55 -19.12 17.22
CA PRO A 29 -3.88 -18.92 15.94
C PRO A 29 -3.37 -20.26 15.43
N SER A 30 -3.80 -20.61 14.23
CA SER A 30 -3.35 -21.84 13.58
C SER A 30 -1.83 -21.79 13.43
N ARG A 31 -1.16 -22.92 13.68
CA ARG A 31 0.29 -22.99 13.49
C ARG A 31 0.59 -22.64 12.02
N PRO A 32 1.59 -21.79 11.72
CA PRO A 32 1.92 -21.45 10.34
C PRO A 32 2.19 -22.71 9.50
N ASP A 33 1.43 -22.90 8.44
CA ASP A 33 1.63 -23.94 7.43
C ASP A 33 2.58 -23.45 6.34
N LEU A 34 3.84 -23.84 6.50
CA LEU A 34 4.92 -23.62 5.54
C LEU A 34 5.34 -24.92 4.83
N ASP A 35 4.55 -25.99 4.94
CA ASP A 35 4.92 -27.29 4.37
C ASP A 35 5.02 -27.24 2.84
N PHE A 36 4.25 -26.34 2.20
CA PHE A 36 4.33 -26.07 0.77
C PHE A 36 5.74 -25.65 0.31
N LEU A 37 6.54 -25.01 1.18
CA LEU A 37 7.93 -24.63 0.86
C LEU A 37 8.83 -25.84 0.62
N ASN A 38 8.46 -27.00 1.18
CA ASN A 38 9.21 -28.24 1.10
C ASN A 38 8.78 -29.11 -0.09
N ALA A 39 7.81 -28.66 -0.91
CA ALA A 39 7.35 -29.41 -2.08
C ALA A 39 8.45 -29.65 -3.11
N HIS A 40 9.39 -28.72 -3.27
CA HIS A 40 10.58 -28.86 -4.12
C HIS A 40 11.68 -27.87 -3.67
N PRO A 41 12.99 -28.19 -3.81
CA PRO A 41 14.08 -27.28 -3.41
C PRO A 41 13.99 -25.85 -3.99
N PHE A 42 13.48 -25.72 -5.21
CA PHE A 42 13.31 -24.42 -5.87
C PHE A 42 12.09 -23.61 -5.37
N VAL A 43 11.12 -24.24 -4.69
CA VAL A 43 9.93 -23.50 -4.21
C VAL A 43 10.36 -22.45 -3.21
N ARG A 44 11.13 -22.83 -2.17
CA ARG A 44 11.62 -21.89 -1.18
C ARG A 44 12.40 -20.73 -1.79
N SER A 45 13.32 -20.99 -2.72
CA SER A 45 14.08 -19.92 -3.39
C SER A 45 13.18 -19.00 -4.21
N THR A 46 12.18 -19.54 -4.90
CA THR A 46 11.20 -18.75 -5.66
C THR A 46 10.34 -17.89 -4.72
N VAL A 47 9.88 -18.43 -3.59
CA VAL A 47 9.12 -17.65 -2.61
C VAL A 47 9.96 -16.50 -2.05
N ILE A 48 11.22 -16.75 -1.71
CA ILE A 48 12.15 -15.71 -1.26
C ILE A 48 12.30 -14.63 -2.34
N ASP A 49 12.56 -15.01 -3.60
CA ASP A 49 12.70 -14.06 -4.71
C ASP A 49 11.42 -13.22 -4.91
N LYS A 50 10.25 -13.83 -4.79
CA LYS A 50 8.95 -13.14 -4.85
C LYS A 50 8.70 -12.20 -3.66
N ILE A 51 9.14 -12.55 -2.45
CA ILE A 51 9.03 -11.66 -1.27
C ILE A 51 9.88 -10.41 -1.47
N TYR A 52 11.13 -10.60 -1.90
CA TYR A 52 12.00 -9.48 -2.22
C TYR A 52 11.43 -8.66 -3.38
N GLY A 53 10.88 -9.33 -4.39
CA GLY A 53 10.18 -8.71 -5.51
C GLY A 53 9.01 -7.85 -5.06
N CYS A 54 8.17 -8.36 -4.14
CA CYS A 54 7.03 -7.64 -3.58
C CYS A 54 7.45 -6.36 -2.84
N LEU A 55 8.36 -6.49 -1.87
CA LEU A 55 8.72 -5.39 -0.98
C LEU A 55 9.60 -4.34 -1.68
N MET A 56 10.56 -4.79 -2.50
CA MET A 56 11.35 -3.88 -3.32
C MET A 56 10.52 -3.27 -4.45
N GLY A 57 9.68 -4.07 -5.12
CA GLY A 57 8.82 -3.60 -6.21
C GLY A 57 7.87 -2.51 -5.75
N SER A 58 7.31 -2.62 -4.54
CA SER A 58 6.51 -1.55 -3.93
C SER A 58 7.33 -0.28 -3.73
N ALA A 59 8.51 -0.37 -3.10
CA ALA A 59 9.38 0.79 -2.86
C ALA A 59 9.88 1.46 -4.16
N LEU A 60 10.14 0.68 -5.20
CA LEU A 60 10.50 1.20 -6.52
C LEU A 60 9.30 1.88 -7.19
N GLY A 61 8.11 1.29 -7.11
CA GLY A 61 6.90 1.87 -7.65
C GLY A 61 6.56 3.21 -7.01
N ASP A 62 6.66 3.29 -5.67
CA ASP A 62 6.57 4.53 -4.89
C ASP A 62 7.60 5.58 -5.40
N THR A 63 8.88 5.22 -5.38
CA THR A 63 9.99 6.15 -5.72
C THR A 63 9.88 6.70 -7.14
N ILE A 64 9.55 5.85 -8.13
CA ILE A 64 9.39 6.28 -9.52
C ILE A 64 8.05 7.01 -9.69
N GLY A 65 7.01 6.62 -8.96
CA GLY A 65 5.70 7.26 -9.00
C GLY A 65 5.70 8.72 -8.56
N LEU A 66 6.57 9.09 -7.61
CA LEU A 66 6.80 10.48 -7.19
C LEU A 66 7.17 11.41 -8.37
N TYR A 67 7.80 10.89 -9.43
CA TYR A 67 8.17 11.68 -10.60
C TYR A 67 6.94 12.32 -11.27
N THR A 68 5.79 11.65 -11.25
CA THR A 68 4.55 12.07 -11.93
C THR A 68 3.36 12.35 -11.00
N GLU A 69 3.52 12.20 -9.67
CA GLU A 69 2.50 12.47 -8.66
C GLU A 69 1.87 13.88 -8.79
N PHE A 70 0.55 13.96 -8.80
CA PHE A 70 -0.26 15.16 -9.02
C PHE A 70 -0.12 15.84 -10.39
N LEU A 71 0.68 15.30 -11.31
CA LEU A 71 0.72 15.78 -12.68
C LEU A 71 -0.44 15.17 -13.49
N PRO A 72 -1.08 15.95 -14.38
CA PRO A 72 -1.95 15.39 -15.41
C PRO A 72 -1.17 14.52 -16.39
N LYS A 73 -1.79 13.48 -16.95
CA LYS A 73 -1.17 12.56 -17.93
C LYS A 73 -0.47 13.30 -19.07
N GLN A 74 -1.13 14.31 -19.64
CA GLN A 74 -0.59 15.12 -20.72
C GLN A 74 0.69 15.90 -20.33
N ALA A 75 0.80 16.31 -19.06
CA ALA A 75 2.01 16.96 -18.56
C ALA A 75 3.15 15.94 -18.42
N CYS A 76 2.85 14.73 -17.92
CA CYS A 76 3.82 13.64 -17.84
C CYS A 76 4.45 13.34 -19.21
N GLU A 77 3.63 13.22 -20.26
CA GLU A 77 4.09 12.99 -21.64
C GLU A 77 5.01 14.11 -22.17
N SER A 78 4.77 15.35 -21.72
CA SER A 78 5.57 16.52 -22.14
C SER A 78 6.89 16.63 -21.38
N ILE A 79 6.89 16.27 -20.10
CA ILE A 79 8.06 16.36 -19.20
C ILE A 79 8.98 15.14 -19.41
N TYR A 80 8.42 13.94 -19.41
CA TYR A 80 9.14 12.66 -19.50
C TYR A 80 8.93 11.98 -20.87
N LYS A 81 9.28 12.70 -21.94
CA LYS A 81 9.07 12.27 -23.33
C LYS A 81 9.67 10.91 -23.68
N GLU A 82 10.81 10.60 -23.07
CA GLU A 82 11.54 9.36 -23.32
C GLU A 82 10.91 8.15 -22.63
N ARG A 83 9.98 8.37 -21.68
CA ARG A 83 9.38 7.31 -20.84
C ARG A 83 10.45 6.41 -20.23
N LYS A 84 11.53 7.02 -19.73
CA LYS A 84 12.64 6.32 -19.08
C LYS A 84 12.99 7.02 -17.79
N PHE A 85 13.06 6.24 -16.72
CA PHE A 85 13.45 6.70 -15.41
C PHE A 85 14.73 5.99 -14.99
N SER A 86 15.64 6.70 -14.34
CA SER A 86 16.88 6.14 -13.81
C SER A 86 17.12 6.73 -12.44
N LEU A 87 17.43 5.86 -11.48
CA LEU A 87 17.93 6.25 -10.16
C LEU A 87 19.47 6.20 -10.11
N LEU A 88 20.12 5.81 -11.21
CA LEU A 88 21.57 5.85 -11.40
C LEU A 88 21.98 7.01 -12.31
N GLU A 89 23.22 7.48 -12.14
CA GLU A 89 23.78 8.59 -12.92
C GLU A 89 23.83 8.28 -14.44
N PRO A 90 23.34 9.19 -15.31
CA PRO A 90 22.63 10.42 -14.96
C PRO A 90 21.23 10.13 -14.42
N VAL A 91 20.95 10.58 -13.19
CA VAL A 91 19.65 10.40 -12.55
C VAL A 91 18.59 11.20 -13.31
N THR A 92 17.41 10.63 -13.52
CA THR A 92 16.30 11.39 -14.12
C THR A 92 15.95 12.56 -13.20
N GLU A 93 15.96 13.77 -13.74
CA GLU A 93 15.57 14.97 -12.98
C GLU A 93 14.04 14.97 -12.74
N TRP A 94 13.62 15.34 -11.53
CA TRP A 94 12.22 15.57 -11.21
C TRP A 94 11.68 16.84 -11.86
N HIS A 95 10.36 16.85 -12.09
CA HIS A 95 9.64 18.11 -12.30
C HIS A 95 9.82 19.04 -11.09
N PRO A 96 10.31 20.28 -11.26
CA PRO A 96 10.69 21.11 -10.12
C PRO A 96 9.50 21.86 -9.54
N ASP A 97 8.74 21.22 -8.65
CA ASP A 97 7.61 21.81 -7.92
C ASP A 97 7.78 21.77 -6.39
N SER A 98 6.89 22.47 -5.68
CA SER A 98 6.91 22.53 -4.21
C SER A 98 6.62 21.19 -3.53
N HIS A 99 6.03 20.24 -4.24
CA HIS A 99 5.66 18.95 -3.70
C HIS A 99 6.89 18.03 -3.66
N ARG A 100 7.55 17.79 -4.81
CA ARG A 100 8.76 16.94 -4.95
C ARG A 100 9.98 17.49 -4.23
N MET A 101 10.10 18.82 -4.12
CA MET A 101 11.22 19.46 -3.41
C MET A 101 11.32 19.08 -1.93
N ARG A 102 10.29 18.47 -1.34
CA ARG A 102 10.27 18.02 0.05
C ARG A 102 10.93 16.66 0.26
N PHE A 103 11.13 15.89 -0.80
CA PHE A 103 11.62 14.52 -0.72
C PHE A 103 13.13 14.42 -0.97
N GLU A 104 13.72 13.39 -0.40
CA GLU A 104 15.12 13.03 -0.64
C GLU A 104 15.25 12.43 -2.06
N PRO A 105 16.22 12.86 -2.89
CA PRO A 105 16.42 12.30 -4.22
C PRO A 105 16.53 10.77 -4.22
N CYS A 106 15.94 10.13 -5.22
CA CYS A 106 15.92 8.67 -5.40
C CYS A 106 15.36 7.88 -4.19
N ALA A 107 14.64 8.53 -3.28
CA ALA A 107 13.99 7.89 -2.16
C ALA A 107 12.47 7.82 -2.35
N TRP A 108 11.85 6.94 -1.57
CA TRP A 108 10.42 6.72 -1.49
C TRP A 108 9.67 7.80 -0.69
N THR A 109 8.34 7.73 -0.65
CA THR A 109 7.41 8.65 0.04
C THR A 109 6.84 8.01 1.33
N ASP A 110 5.62 8.41 1.74
CA ASP A 110 4.96 7.85 2.91
C ASP A 110 4.39 6.44 2.69
N ASP A 111 4.20 6.01 1.45
CA ASP A 111 3.73 4.66 1.12
C ASP A 111 4.69 3.60 1.67
N THR A 112 5.97 3.72 1.31
CA THR A 112 7.02 2.81 1.81
C THR A 112 7.35 3.07 3.27
N ASP A 113 7.42 4.32 3.73
CA ASP A 113 7.67 4.61 5.15
C ASP A 113 6.60 3.96 6.05
N GLN A 114 5.32 4.06 5.69
CA GLN A 114 4.23 3.46 6.47
C GLN A 114 4.18 1.93 6.32
N ALA A 115 4.55 1.37 5.16
CA ALA A 115 4.71 -0.08 5.00
C ALA A 115 5.82 -0.62 5.92
N LEU A 116 6.93 0.12 6.01
CA LEU A 116 8.04 -0.19 6.92
C LEU A 116 7.60 -0.20 8.38
N LEU A 117 6.67 0.65 8.81
CA LEU A 117 6.17 0.60 10.19
C LEU A 117 5.50 -0.74 10.53
N ILE A 118 4.83 -1.39 9.56
CA ILE A 118 4.25 -2.73 9.74
C ILE A 118 5.38 -3.77 9.85
N ILE A 119 6.40 -3.68 8.99
CA ILE A 119 7.55 -4.58 9.01
C ILE A 119 8.31 -4.45 10.34
N LEU A 120 8.64 -3.23 10.76
CA LEU A 120 9.35 -2.96 12.00
C LEU A 120 8.52 -3.34 13.23
N SER A 121 7.20 -3.17 13.19
CA SER A 121 6.30 -3.65 14.25
C SER A 121 6.36 -5.16 14.40
N TYR A 122 6.27 -5.90 13.29
CA TYR A 122 6.37 -7.36 13.30
C TYR A 122 7.76 -7.83 13.76
N LEU A 123 8.84 -7.24 13.23
CA LEU A 123 10.21 -7.58 13.58
C LEU A 123 10.52 -7.29 15.05
N TYR A 124 10.14 -6.13 15.57
CA TYR A 124 10.37 -5.80 16.97
C TYR A 124 9.65 -6.76 17.93
N ASN A 125 8.47 -7.23 17.54
CA ASN A 125 7.66 -8.12 18.38
C ASN A 125 7.88 -9.61 18.08
N HIS A 126 8.71 -10.00 17.11
CA HIS A 126 8.77 -11.36 16.54
C HIS A 126 8.90 -12.52 17.55
N SER A 127 9.55 -12.28 18.68
CA SER A 127 9.72 -13.27 19.76
C SER A 127 8.46 -13.48 20.62
N SER A 128 7.44 -12.63 20.46
CA SER A 128 6.21 -12.65 21.24
C SER A 128 5.16 -13.58 20.64
N SER A 129 4.52 -14.43 21.45
CA SER A 129 3.48 -15.35 20.98
C SER A 129 2.20 -14.64 20.51
N ASP A 130 2.01 -13.37 20.87
CA ASP A 130 0.86 -12.52 20.50
C ASP A 130 1.22 -11.44 19.46
N THR A 131 2.34 -11.60 18.74
CA THR A 131 2.85 -10.63 17.74
C THR A 131 1.75 -10.15 16.79
N LEU A 132 0.98 -11.07 16.21
CA LEU A 132 -0.06 -10.74 15.24
C LEU A 132 -1.22 -9.96 15.87
N THR A 133 -1.58 -10.26 17.12
CA THR A 133 -2.63 -9.55 17.86
C THR A 133 -2.20 -8.14 18.26
N LYS A 134 -0.91 -7.94 18.57
CA LYS A 134 -0.34 -6.62 18.90
C LYS A 134 -0.09 -5.73 17.69
N LEU A 135 0.14 -6.33 16.51
CA LEU A 135 0.56 -5.63 15.29
C LEU A 135 -0.30 -4.39 14.97
N PRO A 136 -1.64 -4.40 15.01
CA PRO A 136 -2.43 -3.22 14.67
C PRO A 136 -2.22 -2.04 15.64
N LEU A 137 -2.13 -2.32 16.95
CA LEU A 137 -1.97 -1.28 17.97
C LEU A 137 -0.53 -0.74 17.99
N ASP A 138 0.47 -1.59 17.82
CA ASP A 138 1.86 -1.17 17.74
C ASP A 138 2.13 -0.39 16.43
N PHE A 139 1.56 -0.81 15.30
CA PHE A 139 1.55 -0.04 14.06
C PHE A 139 0.93 1.35 14.27
N ALA A 140 -0.23 1.44 14.91
CA ALA A 140 -0.88 2.73 15.19
C ALA A 140 0.00 3.65 16.05
N ALA A 141 0.63 3.12 17.10
CA ALA A 141 1.58 3.88 17.93
C ALA A 141 2.78 4.38 17.11
N ARG A 142 3.35 3.52 16.26
CA ARG A 142 4.44 3.89 15.35
C ARG A 142 4.02 4.92 14.31
N LEU A 143 2.79 4.86 13.82
CA LEU A 143 2.27 5.84 12.86
C LEU A 143 2.11 7.22 13.50
N GLN A 144 1.69 7.30 14.76
CA GLN A 144 1.68 8.57 15.50
C GLN A 144 3.09 9.12 15.69
N ILE A 145 4.05 8.26 16.07
CA ILE A 145 5.46 8.65 16.15
C ILE A 145 5.94 9.15 14.79
N TRP A 146 5.66 8.44 13.70
CA TRP A 146 6.06 8.84 12.35
C TRP A 146 5.51 10.22 11.98
N ILE A 147 4.23 10.51 12.23
CA ILE A 147 3.67 11.85 11.92
C ILE A 147 4.39 12.97 12.67
N GLU A 148 4.80 12.74 13.92
CA GLU A 148 5.47 13.76 14.73
C GLU A 148 6.98 13.85 14.42
N GLN A 149 7.61 12.69 14.25
CA GLN A 149 9.06 12.50 14.35
C GLN A 149 9.71 12.09 13.02
N GLY A 150 8.91 11.66 12.05
CA GLY A 150 9.36 11.03 10.81
C GLY A 150 9.81 9.58 11.02
N CYS A 151 10.42 8.98 9.99
CA CYS A 151 10.98 7.63 10.07
C CYS A 151 12.28 7.65 10.89
N ARG A 152 12.19 7.43 12.19
CA ARG A 152 13.32 7.51 13.14
C ARG A 152 14.49 6.58 12.79
N ALA A 153 14.22 5.39 12.25
CA ALA A 153 15.25 4.45 11.84
C ALA A 153 16.21 5.07 10.80
N LEU A 154 15.67 5.89 9.88
CA LEU A 154 16.41 6.54 8.79
C LEU A 154 16.60 8.05 8.98
N ASP A 155 16.10 8.63 10.08
CA ASP A 155 16.07 10.09 10.35
C ASP A 155 15.39 10.91 9.22
N ARG A 156 14.42 10.31 8.52
CA ARG A 156 13.68 10.97 7.44
C ARG A 156 12.48 11.74 8.00
N PRO A 157 12.18 12.96 7.53
CA PRO A 157 11.02 13.72 7.97
C PRO A 157 9.71 13.10 7.46
N PRO A 158 8.57 13.37 8.12
CA PRO A 158 7.27 12.85 7.70
C PRO A 158 6.68 13.64 6.54
N CYS A 159 7.20 13.40 5.34
CA CYS A 159 6.65 13.91 4.09
C CYS A 159 5.44 13.07 3.66
N GLY A 160 4.63 13.58 2.72
CA GLY A 160 3.56 12.80 2.08
C GLY A 160 2.24 12.63 2.87
N ILE A 161 2.19 12.98 4.17
CA ILE A 161 1.02 12.72 5.04
C ILE A 161 -0.33 13.08 4.40
N GLY A 162 -1.13 12.04 4.10
CA GLY A 162 -2.50 12.19 3.62
C GLY A 162 -3.44 12.86 4.64
N ALA A 163 -4.39 13.66 4.16
CA ALA A 163 -5.29 14.45 5.02
C ALA A 163 -6.15 13.60 5.99
N LEU A 164 -6.57 12.40 5.58
CA LEU A 164 -7.32 11.49 6.46
C LEU A 164 -6.42 10.96 7.58
N VAL A 165 -5.24 10.46 7.24
CA VAL A 165 -4.25 9.94 8.20
C VAL A 165 -3.89 11.03 9.21
N GLY A 166 -3.48 12.22 8.74
CA GLY A 166 -3.17 13.35 9.61
C GLY A 166 -4.32 13.73 10.54
N GLY A 167 -5.57 13.74 10.03
CA GLY A 167 -6.75 14.07 10.83
C GLY A 167 -7.15 13.01 11.86
N VAL A 168 -6.94 11.72 11.58
CA VAL A 168 -7.28 10.62 12.50
C VAL A 168 -6.20 10.45 13.56
N VAL A 169 -4.94 10.35 13.16
CA VAL A 169 -3.81 9.99 14.02
C VAL A 169 -3.45 11.11 15.01
N SER A 170 -3.64 12.37 14.60
CA SER A 170 -3.42 13.54 15.49
C SER A 170 -4.51 13.72 16.54
N HIS A 171 -5.57 12.89 16.53
CA HIS A 171 -6.63 12.98 17.51
C HIS A 171 -6.16 12.44 18.87
N LYS A 172 -6.39 13.18 19.96
CA LYS A 172 -5.95 12.80 21.32
C LYS A 172 -6.39 11.42 21.82
N ALA A 173 -7.48 10.88 21.28
CA ALA A 173 -7.98 9.55 21.65
C ALA A 173 -7.43 8.42 20.78
N TYR A 174 -6.58 8.74 19.79
CA TYR A 174 -6.11 7.81 18.78
C TYR A 174 -5.46 6.57 19.39
N LEU A 175 -4.44 6.74 20.24
CA LEU A 175 -3.76 5.58 20.85
C LEU A 175 -4.63 4.80 21.85
N LYS A 176 -5.73 5.37 22.34
CA LYS A 176 -6.65 4.65 23.21
C LYS A 176 -7.47 3.64 22.41
N ASP A 177 -7.93 4.05 21.23
CA ASP A 177 -8.69 3.21 20.30
C ASP A 177 -8.54 3.77 18.87
N PRO A 178 -7.54 3.29 18.11
CA PRO A 178 -7.26 3.79 16.77
C PRO A 178 -8.44 3.56 15.82
N THR A 179 -9.04 2.38 15.91
CA THR A 179 -10.15 1.94 15.06
C THR A 179 -11.41 2.75 15.33
N ASP A 180 -11.82 2.91 16.59
CA ASP A 180 -12.96 3.76 16.94
C ASP A 180 -12.73 5.23 16.55
N THR A 181 -11.51 5.74 16.68
CA THR A 181 -11.15 7.09 16.22
C THR A 181 -11.34 7.24 14.71
N ALA A 182 -10.89 6.26 13.93
CA ALA A 182 -11.08 6.21 12.48
C ALA A 182 -12.57 6.07 12.10
N ILE A 183 -13.34 5.21 12.77
CA ILE A 183 -14.78 5.04 12.57
C ILE A 183 -15.51 6.37 12.81
N LYS A 184 -15.24 7.03 13.94
CA LYS A 184 -15.84 8.34 14.26
C LYS A 184 -15.50 9.40 13.22
N ARG A 185 -14.29 9.39 12.67
CA ARG A 185 -13.91 10.28 11.57
C ARG A 185 -14.68 9.95 10.29
N TRP A 186 -14.77 8.68 9.92
CA TRP A 186 -15.50 8.20 8.74
C TRP A 186 -17.00 8.58 8.81
N VAL A 187 -17.66 8.36 9.96
CA VAL A 187 -19.05 8.77 10.20
C VAL A 187 -19.22 10.30 10.04
N LYS A 188 -18.29 11.11 10.56
CA LYS A 188 -18.32 12.57 10.39
C LYS A 188 -18.19 13.04 8.94
N THR A 189 -17.60 12.22 8.08
CA THR A 189 -17.51 12.48 6.62
C THR A 189 -18.72 11.94 5.85
N ALA A 190 -19.83 11.65 6.54
CA ALA A 190 -21.01 11.01 5.98
C ALA A 190 -20.69 9.68 5.28
N ARG A 191 -19.63 8.98 5.72
CA ARG A 191 -19.24 7.66 5.21
C ARG A 191 -18.86 7.65 3.72
N HIS A 192 -18.39 8.78 3.18
CA HIS A 192 -18.06 8.94 1.77
C HIS A 192 -16.55 8.93 1.46
N VAL A 193 -15.69 9.16 2.46
CA VAL A 193 -14.24 9.29 2.26
C VAL A 193 -13.57 7.91 2.26
N ALA A 194 -13.12 7.45 1.08
CA ALA A 194 -12.40 6.19 0.88
C ALA A 194 -11.07 6.37 0.11
N PRO A 195 -10.06 7.00 0.73
CA PRO A 195 -8.75 7.15 0.12
C PRO A 195 -7.94 5.85 0.18
N ASN A 196 -6.94 5.75 -0.68
CA ASN A 196 -6.03 4.60 -0.84
C ASN A 196 -4.95 4.47 0.25
N GLY A 197 -4.87 5.37 1.22
CA GLY A 197 -3.79 5.41 2.20
C GLY A 197 -3.59 4.11 3.01
N SER A 198 -4.62 3.29 3.23
CA SER A 198 -4.45 1.96 3.84
C SER A 198 -3.95 0.89 2.86
N LEU A 199 -4.36 0.98 1.59
CA LEU A 199 -3.99 0.03 0.55
C LEU A 199 -2.49 0.12 0.25
N MET A 200 -1.93 1.33 0.19
CA MET A 200 -0.54 1.55 -0.19
C MET A 200 0.49 0.79 0.68
N ARG A 201 0.18 0.64 1.96
CA ARG A 201 1.11 0.14 2.98
C ARG A 201 0.87 -1.28 3.45
N THR A 202 -0.27 -1.90 3.12
CA THR A 202 -0.67 -3.19 3.74
C THR A 202 -0.03 -4.42 3.10
N HIS A 203 0.64 -4.26 1.96
CA HIS A 203 1.29 -5.35 1.23
C HIS A 203 2.25 -6.26 2.05
N PRO A 204 2.99 -5.78 3.09
CA PRO A 204 3.83 -6.66 3.91
C PRO A 204 3.05 -7.71 4.70
N ILE A 205 1.75 -7.49 4.94
CA ILE A 205 0.88 -8.44 5.65
C ILE A 205 0.74 -9.74 4.86
N GLY A 206 0.77 -9.69 3.52
CA GLY A 206 0.74 -10.89 2.68
C GLY A 206 1.98 -11.77 2.85
N VAL A 207 3.13 -11.15 3.14
CA VAL A 207 4.38 -11.85 3.48
C VAL A 207 4.33 -12.40 4.90
N ILE A 208 3.96 -11.56 5.87
CA ILE A 208 3.83 -11.94 7.29
C ILE A 208 2.88 -13.14 7.46
N GLY A 209 1.78 -13.12 6.74
CA GLY A 209 0.72 -14.13 6.81
C GLY A 209 0.88 -15.30 5.85
N VAL A 210 2.02 -15.48 5.17
CA VAL A 210 2.14 -16.50 4.10
C VAL A 210 1.84 -17.93 4.57
N GLY A 211 2.12 -18.23 5.84
CA GLY A 211 1.81 -19.51 6.47
C GLY A 211 0.46 -19.56 7.19
N LEU A 212 -0.28 -18.46 7.27
CA LEU A 212 -1.58 -18.41 7.91
C LEU A 212 -2.69 -18.76 6.91
N PRO A 213 -3.87 -19.22 7.39
CA PRO A 213 -5.07 -19.31 6.58
C PRO A 213 -5.45 -17.96 5.97
N GLU A 214 -5.92 -17.97 4.72
CA GLU A 214 -6.26 -16.77 3.94
C GLU A 214 -7.14 -15.78 4.73
N GLU A 215 -8.17 -16.28 5.45
CA GLU A 215 -9.04 -15.44 6.28
C GLU A 215 -8.33 -14.76 7.46
N GLU A 216 -7.36 -15.42 8.10
CA GLU A 216 -6.59 -14.80 9.19
C GLU A 216 -5.74 -13.64 8.66
N VAL A 217 -5.21 -13.78 7.43
CA VAL A 217 -4.48 -12.72 6.75
C VAL A 217 -5.40 -11.53 6.42
N TRP A 218 -6.62 -11.78 5.96
CA TRP A 218 -7.61 -10.72 5.74
C TRP A 218 -8.03 -10.02 7.02
N ARG A 219 -8.22 -10.75 8.14
CA ARG A 219 -8.50 -10.14 9.45
C ARG A 219 -7.37 -9.23 9.90
N LEU A 220 -6.12 -9.63 9.68
CA LEU A 220 -4.97 -8.80 10.02
C LEU A 220 -4.88 -7.54 9.14
N ALA A 221 -5.09 -7.68 7.82
CA ALA A 221 -5.14 -6.57 6.87
C ALA A 221 -6.25 -5.56 7.22
N ALA A 222 -7.45 -6.05 7.52
CA ALA A 222 -8.57 -5.23 7.97
C ALA A 222 -8.24 -4.51 9.29
N SER A 223 -7.71 -5.23 10.28
CA SER A 223 -7.38 -4.66 11.59
C SER A 223 -6.33 -3.55 11.49
N VAL A 224 -5.27 -3.73 10.70
CA VAL A 224 -4.24 -2.71 10.47
C VAL A 224 -4.79 -1.55 9.64
N GLY A 225 -5.54 -1.81 8.57
CA GLY A 225 -6.13 -0.79 7.71
C GLY A 225 -7.10 0.13 8.46
N MET A 226 -7.99 -0.48 9.26
CA MET A 226 -9.05 0.22 10.02
C MET A 226 -8.52 1.11 11.15
N THR A 227 -7.24 0.99 11.52
CA THR A 227 -6.60 1.97 12.43
C THR A 227 -6.64 3.39 11.88
N THR A 228 -6.88 3.60 10.58
CA THR A 228 -7.01 4.94 9.98
C THR A 228 -8.12 5.04 8.95
N HIS A 229 -8.38 3.95 8.21
CA HIS A 229 -9.35 3.91 7.12
C HIS A 229 -10.44 2.88 7.44
N ALA A 230 -11.50 3.34 8.11
CA ALA A 230 -12.61 2.49 8.50
C ALA A 230 -13.60 2.21 7.34
N ASP A 231 -13.49 2.90 6.20
CA ASP A 231 -14.44 2.74 5.10
C ASP A 231 -14.38 1.31 4.52
N PRO A 232 -15.53 0.62 4.32
CA PRO A 232 -15.54 -0.74 3.81
C PRO A 232 -14.82 -0.90 2.46
N ARG A 233 -14.81 0.13 1.61
CA ARG A 233 -14.09 0.13 0.31
C ARG A 233 -12.59 0.05 0.50
N CYS A 234 -12.07 0.72 1.53
CA CYS A 234 -10.66 0.63 1.90
C CYS A 234 -10.32 -0.77 2.43
N THR A 235 -11.18 -1.32 3.29
CA THR A 235 -11.01 -2.66 3.87
C THR A 235 -10.97 -3.75 2.81
N VAL A 236 -11.94 -3.77 1.88
CA VAL A 236 -11.99 -4.78 0.81
C VAL A 236 -10.79 -4.67 -0.12
N ALA A 237 -10.33 -3.45 -0.42
CA ALA A 237 -9.14 -3.25 -1.23
C ALA A 237 -7.87 -3.79 -0.56
N CYS A 238 -7.70 -3.57 0.74
CA CYS A 238 -6.57 -4.13 1.50
C CYS A 238 -6.62 -5.67 1.51
N CYS A 239 -7.80 -6.26 1.76
CA CYS A 239 -7.97 -7.71 1.79
C CYS A 239 -7.67 -8.35 0.43
N ILE A 240 -8.12 -7.74 -0.67
CA ILE A 240 -7.82 -8.19 -2.03
C ILE A 240 -6.32 -8.13 -2.30
N SER A 241 -5.69 -6.96 -2.11
CA SER A 241 -4.25 -6.79 -2.40
C SER A 241 -3.39 -7.77 -1.60
N VAL A 242 -3.65 -7.87 -0.30
CA VAL A 242 -2.93 -8.79 0.59
C VAL A 242 -3.20 -10.26 0.25
N GLY A 243 -4.44 -10.63 -0.09
CA GLY A 243 -4.79 -12.00 -0.50
C GLY A 243 -4.13 -12.39 -1.83
N LEU A 244 -4.03 -11.46 -2.78
CA LEU A 244 -3.30 -11.68 -4.03
C LEU A 244 -1.81 -11.92 -3.77
N ILE A 245 -1.16 -11.13 -2.91
CA ILE A 245 0.25 -11.36 -2.53
C ILE A 245 0.40 -12.73 -1.88
N TRP A 246 -0.43 -13.04 -0.90
CA TRP A 246 -0.44 -14.34 -0.21
C TRP A 246 -0.54 -15.51 -1.21
N GLY A 247 -1.50 -15.46 -2.14
CA GLY A 247 -1.69 -16.50 -3.16
C GLY A 247 -0.56 -16.56 -4.19
N LEU A 248 0.03 -15.42 -4.58
CA LEU A 248 1.20 -15.35 -5.46
C LEU A 248 2.44 -16.01 -4.83
N LEU A 249 2.65 -15.78 -3.54
CA LEU A 249 3.77 -16.37 -2.78
C LEU A 249 3.59 -17.89 -2.61
N ARG A 250 2.36 -18.35 -2.36
CA ARG A 250 2.05 -19.79 -2.23
C ARG A 250 1.99 -20.54 -3.57
N GLY A 251 2.07 -19.81 -4.69
CA GLY A 251 1.93 -20.39 -6.03
C GLY A 251 0.50 -20.82 -6.38
N GLU A 252 -0.48 -20.34 -5.61
CA GLU A 252 -1.92 -20.60 -5.83
C GLU A 252 -2.49 -19.70 -6.92
N ILE A 253 -1.85 -18.54 -7.18
CA ILE A 253 -2.22 -17.61 -8.24
C ILE A 253 -1.17 -17.66 -9.35
N THR A 254 -1.58 -18.14 -10.52
CA THR A 254 -0.71 -18.26 -11.70
C THR A 254 -1.39 -17.80 -13.00
N THR A 255 -2.72 -17.68 -13.01
CA THR A 255 -3.51 -17.25 -14.17
C THR A 255 -4.43 -16.08 -13.82
N MET A 256 -5.01 -15.43 -14.83
CA MET A 256 -6.00 -14.37 -14.62
C MET A 256 -7.26 -14.88 -13.93
N GLU A 257 -7.66 -16.12 -14.20
CA GLU A 257 -8.82 -16.77 -13.55
C GLU A 257 -8.57 -16.97 -12.05
N HIS A 258 -7.32 -17.30 -11.66
CA HIS A 258 -6.97 -17.39 -10.24
C HIS A 258 -7.01 -16.02 -9.55
N VAL A 259 -6.57 -14.96 -10.25
CA VAL A 259 -6.68 -13.57 -9.76
C VAL A 259 -8.14 -13.22 -9.51
N ASP A 260 -9.01 -13.46 -10.49
CA ASP A 260 -10.45 -13.16 -10.38
C ASP A 260 -11.11 -13.96 -9.26
N ALA A 261 -10.78 -15.25 -9.13
CA ALA A 261 -11.27 -16.09 -8.04
C ALA A 261 -10.84 -15.57 -6.66
N ALA A 262 -9.58 -15.13 -6.51
CA ALA A 262 -9.08 -14.57 -5.25
C ALA A 262 -9.76 -13.23 -4.89
N ILE A 263 -9.99 -12.36 -5.89
CA ILE A 263 -10.73 -11.11 -5.72
C ILE A 263 -12.14 -11.39 -5.20
N GLU A 264 -12.86 -12.33 -5.81
CA GLU A 264 -14.23 -12.66 -5.41
C GLU A 264 -14.29 -13.30 -4.02
N ARG A 265 -13.31 -14.15 -3.65
CA ARG A 265 -13.24 -14.70 -2.29
C ARG A 265 -13.09 -13.60 -1.24
N ALA A 266 -12.13 -12.69 -1.42
CA ALA A 266 -11.89 -11.58 -0.49
C ALA A 266 -13.10 -10.63 -0.42
N TYR A 267 -13.70 -10.29 -1.57
CA TYR A 267 -14.90 -9.45 -1.62
C TYR A 267 -16.06 -10.08 -0.85
N ASN A 268 -16.37 -11.35 -1.12
CA ASN A 268 -17.46 -12.06 -0.46
C ASN A 268 -17.21 -12.23 1.04
N TRP A 269 -15.95 -12.48 1.42
CA TRP A 269 -15.57 -12.53 2.83
C TRP A 269 -15.87 -11.19 3.52
N VAL A 270 -15.41 -10.06 3.00
CA VAL A 270 -15.70 -8.74 3.61
C VAL A 270 -17.20 -8.45 3.69
N VAL A 271 -17.95 -8.72 2.62
CA VAL A 271 -19.41 -8.51 2.59
C VAL A 271 -20.12 -9.37 3.65
N SER A 272 -19.59 -10.55 3.96
CA SER A 272 -20.16 -11.44 4.99
C SER A 272 -19.88 -11.00 6.43
N GLN A 273 -18.98 -10.04 6.66
CA GLN A 273 -18.63 -9.56 8.00
C GLN A 273 -19.45 -8.30 8.38
N PRO A 274 -20.39 -8.37 9.34
CA PRO A 274 -21.24 -7.23 9.70
C PRO A 274 -20.46 -6.01 10.24
N ASP A 275 -19.39 -6.26 11.00
CA ASP A 275 -18.52 -5.24 11.58
C ASP A 275 -17.64 -4.53 10.54
N LEU A 276 -17.31 -5.21 9.43
CA LEU A 276 -16.60 -4.59 8.31
C LEU A 276 -17.53 -3.81 7.37
N MET A 277 -18.78 -4.28 7.21
CA MET A 277 -19.79 -3.59 6.37
C MET A 277 -20.46 -2.40 7.09
N ASN A 278 -20.61 -2.51 8.41
CA ASN A 278 -21.10 -1.46 9.29
C ASN A 278 -20.12 -1.24 10.46
N PRO A 279 -18.95 -0.60 10.21
CA PRO A 279 -18.00 -0.25 11.26
C PRO A 279 -18.64 0.57 12.38
N GLY A 280 -18.56 0.06 13.61
CA GLY A 280 -19.22 0.62 14.79
C GLY A 280 -20.63 0.10 15.05
N LEU A 281 -21.16 -0.78 14.19
CA LEU A 281 -22.44 -1.49 14.33
C LEU A 281 -23.62 -0.55 14.61
N TYR A 282 -23.64 0.58 13.90
CA TYR A 282 -24.67 1.60 14.02
C TYR A 282 -26.05 1.07 13.63
N THR A 283 -27.04 1.21 14.52
CA THR A 283 -28.42 0.73 14.30
C THR A 283 -29.34 1.78 13.68
N ASP A 284 -28.88 3.02 13.55
CA ASP A 284 -29.60 4.15 12.96
C ASP A 284 -29.54 4.18 11.42
N ILE A 285 -28.79 3.27 10.81
CA ILE A 285 -28.72 3.09 9.35
C ILE A 285 -29.43 1.81 8.90
N THR A 286 -30.04 1.87 7.73
CA THR A 286 -30.78 0.78 7.11
C THR A 286 -29.84 -0.25 6.47
N GLU A 287 -30.34 -1.48 6.27
CA GLU A 287 -29.61 -2.52 5.53
C GLU A 287 -29.22 -2.07 4.12
N TRP A 288 -30.06 -1.26 3.47
CA TRP A 288 -29.76 -0.70 2.15
C TRP A 288 -28.61 0.30 2.19
N GLU A 289 -28.54 1.18 3.21
CA GLU A 289 -27.42 2.10 3.40
C GLU A 289 -26.11 1.34 3.66
N ILE A 290 -26.15 0.28 4.47
CA ILE A 290 -24.99 -0.59 4.71
C ILE A 290 -24.49 -1.22 3.40
N LYS A 291 -25.40 -1.79 2.59
CA LYS A 291 -25.05 -2.37 1.28
C LYS A 291 -24.44 -1.36 0.32
N ARG A 292 -24.82 -0.08 0.41
CA ARG A 292 -24.25 0.99 -0.42
C ARG A 292 -22.82 1.37 -0.06
N HIS A 293 -22.32 1.02 1.13
CA HIS A 293 -20.91 1.24 1.43
C HIS A 293 -20.00 0.44 0.48
N LEU A 294 -20.43 -0.75 0.05
CA LEU A 294 -19.78 -1.56 -1.00
C LEU A 294 -20.72 -1.77 -2.19
N GLU A 295 -20.93 -0.72 -2.98
CA GLU A 295 -21.69 -0.86 -4.22
C GLU A 295 -20.92 -1.69 -5.26
N ARG A 296 -21.45 -2.88 -5.57
CA ARG A 296 -20.84 -3.85 -6.48
C ARG A 296 -20.49 -3.27 -7.86
N LYS A 297 -21.39 -2.48 -8.45
CA LYS A 297 -21.19 -1.88 -9.78
C LYS A 297 -20.00 -0.93 -9.81
N GLU A 298 -19.84 -0.13 -8.75
CA GLU A 298 -18.73 0.81 -8.62
C GLU A 298 -17.40 0.09 -8.39
N PHE A 299 -17.42 -0.98 -7.59
CA PHE A 299 -16.28 -1.88 -7.42
C PHE A 299 -15.84 -2.52 -8.75
N GLU A 300 -16.77 -3.16 -9.46
CA GLU A 300 -16.48 -3.87 -10.71
C GLU A 300 -15.93 -2.95 -11.81
N ARG A 301 -16.46 -1.72 -11.88
CA ARG A 301 -16.00 -0.71 -12.85
C ARG A 301 -14.49 -0.46 -12.80
N HIS A 302 -13.89 -0.56 -11.61
CA HIS A 302 -12.46 -0.30 -11.43
C HIS A 302 -11.65 -1.59 -11.39
N VAL A 303 -12.12 -2.59 -10.64
CA VAL A 303 -11.39 -3.85 -10.44
C VAL A 303 -11.31 -4.68 -11.72
N TYR A 304 -12.30 -4.57 -12.60
CA TYR A 304 -12.31 -5.26 -13.90
C TYR A 304 -12.08 -4.31 -15.09
N ALA A 305 -11.43 -3.17 -14.85
CA ALA A 305 -10.98 -2.28 -15.92
C ALA A 305 -10.11 -3.05 -16.94
N GLN A 306 -10.23 -2.69 -18.22
CA GLN A 306 -9.53 -3.37 -19.32
C GLN A 306 -8.30 -2.59 -19.78
N SER A 307 -8.24 -1.29 -19.45
CA SER A 307 -7.14 -0.39 -19.79
C SER A 307 -6.92 0.65 -18.67
N LEU A 308 -5.73 1.25 -18.63
CA LEU A 308 -5.42 2.34 -17.69
C LEU A 308 -6.30 3.58 -17.93
N GLU A 309 -6.67 3.83 -19.19
CA GLU A 309 -7.57 4.91 -19.60
C GLU A 309 -8.95 4.82 -18.91
N ASP A 310 -9.47 3.59 -18.69
CA ASP A 310 -10.77 3.36 -18.03
C ASP A 310 -10.78 3.87 -16.58
N LEU A 311 -9.61 3.87 -15.92
CA LEU A 311 -9.45 4.22 -14.51
C LEU A 311 -9.38 5.74 -14.29
N LYS A 312 -8.99 6.52 -15.31
CA LYS A 312 -8.87 7.99 -15.25
C LYS A 312 -8.11 8.44 -14.01
N LEU A 313 -6.85 7.97 -13.91
CA LEU A 313 -6.02 8.09 -12.70
C LEU A 313 -5.66 9.54 -12.36
N ASP A 314 -5.56 10.43 -13.36
CA ASP A 314 -5.27 11.86 -13.18
C ASP A 314 -6.52 12.74 -12.91
N ASN A 315 -7.70 12.15 -12.70
CA ASN A 315 -8.88 12.92 -12.33
C ASN A 315 -8.70 13.57 -10.95
N HIS A 316 -8.51 14.89 -10.96
CA HIS A 316 -8.22 15.69 -9.77
C HIS A 316 -9.16 15.54 -8.57
N LYS A 317 -10.41 15.11 -8.77
CA LYS A 317 -11.37 14.94 -7.65
C LYS A 317 -11.28 13.59 -6.96
N GLU A 318 -10.71 12.61 -7.66
CA GLU A 318 -10.81 11.19 -7.31
C GLU A 318 -9.45 10.48 -7.39
N MET A 319 -8.35 11.19 -7.63
CA MET A 319 -7.04 10.55 -7.85
C MET A 319 -6.62 9.64 -6.69
N GLY A 320 -6.87 10.05 -5.45
CA GLY A 320 -6.61 9.23 -4.26
C GLY A 320 -7.71 8.22 -3.92
N TYR A 321 -8.68 7.97 -4.81
CA TYR A 321 -9.77 7.02 -4.54
C TYR A 321 -9.25 5.57 -4.56
N VAL A 322 -9.55 4.82 -3.50
CA VAL A 322 -8.99 3.48 -3.29
C VAL A 322 -9.23 2.49 -4.44
N TYR A 323 -10.38 2.53 -5.11
CA TYR A 323 -10.65 1.60 -6.21
C TYR A 323 -9.88 1.92 -7.48
N LYS A 324 -9.50 3.19 -7.72
CA LYS A 324 -8.60 3.51 -8.84
C LYS A 324 -7.22 2.91 -8.62
N CYS A 325 -6.68 3.07 -7.41
CA CYS A 325 -5.42 2.45 -7.02
C CYS A 325 -5.48 0.92 -7.10
N LEU A 326 -6.49 0.29 -6.48
CA LEU A 326 -6.68 -1.16 -6.54
C LEU A 326 -6.84 -1.67 -7.98
N GLY A 327 -7.68 -1.00 -8.78
CA GLY A 327 -7.89 -1.35 -10.18
C GLY A 327 -6.63 -1.25 -11.01
N SER A 328 -5.80 -0.22 -10.78
CA SER A 328 -4.51 -0.06 -11.46
C SER A 328 -3.54 -1.18 -11.10
N ALA A 329 -3.44 -1.56 -9.82
CA ALA A 329 -2.57 -2.63 -9.36
C ALA A 329 -2.98 -4.00 -9.93
N ILE A 330 -4.28 -4.31 -9.93
CA ILE A 330 -4.81 -5.55 -10.48
C ILE A 330 -4.64 -5.59 -12.01
N LEU A 331 -4.91 -4.50 -12.71
CA LEU A 331 -4.72 -4.43 -14.16
C LEU A 331 -3.26 -4.65 -14.53
N THR A 332 -2.33 -3.98 -13.84
CA THR A 332 -0.88 -4.16 -14.05
C THR A 332 -0.45 -5.61 -13.81
N LEU A 333 -0.95 -6.26 -12.75
CA LEU A 333 -0.71 -7.69 -12.52
C LEU A 333 -1.25 -8.56 -13.67
N ARG A 334 -2.48 -8.31 -14.13
CA ARG A 334 -3.08 -9.06 -15.26
C ARG A 334 -2.29 -8.88 -16.55
N LEU A 335 -1.79 -7.67 -16.83
CA LEU A 335 -0.91 -7.40 -17.97
C LEU A 335 0.41 -8.17 -17.85
N GLY A 336 1.00 -8.21 -16.65
CA GLY A 336 2.19 -9.01 -16.36
C GLY A 336 1.96 -10.51 -16.59
N ILE A 337 0.84 -11.06 -16.09
CA ILE A 337 0.47 -12.47 -16.32
C ILE A 337 0.31 -12.74 -17.82
N ARG A 338 -0.43 -11.89 -18.53
CA ARG A 338 -0.66 -12.02 -19.98
C ARG A 338 0.65 -11.96 -20.79
N ALA A 339 1.58 -11.10 -20.41
CA ALA A 339 2.86 -10.98 -21.11
C ALA A 339 3.76 -12.22 -20.96
N VAL A 340 3.60 -12.98 -19.86
CA VAL A 340 4.35 -14.21 -19.60
C VAL A 340 3.64 -15.44 -20.18
N GLN A 341 2.34 -15.38 -20.48
CA GLN A 341 1.60 -16.48 -21.09
C GLN A 341 2.26 -16.92 -22.40
N GLY A 342 2.69 -18.19 -22.46
CA GLY A 342 3.39 -18.76 -23.61
C GLY A 342 4.92 -18.62 -23.60
N SER A 343 5.49 -17.97 -22.58
CA SER A 343 6.94 -17.87 -22.34
C SER A 343 7.34 -18.65 -21.08
N VAL A 344 8.59 -19.11 -21.02
CA VAL A 344 9.12 -19.86 -19.87
C VAL A 344 9.52 -18.93 -18.71
N LEU A 345 9.94 -17.69 -19.03
CA LEU A 345 10.39 -16.68 -18.07
C LEU A 345 9.90 -15.29 -18.49
N PRO A 346 9.66 -14.36 -17.52
CA PRO A 346 9.38 -12.97 -17.84
C PRO A 346 10.57 -12.27 -18.51
N SER A 347 10.29 -11.28 -19.36
CA SER A 347 11.34 -10.37 -19.87
C SER A 347 11.90 -9.53 -18.72
N LYS A 348 13.18 -9.16 -18.80
CA LYS A 348 13.81 -8.30 -17.78
C LYS A 348 13.23 -6.88 -17.74
N GLU A 349 12.67 -6.45 -18.86
CA GLU A 349 12.08 -5.13 -19.06
C GLU A 349 10.60 -5.10 -18.63
N LEU A 350 9.97 -6.26 -18.41
CA LEU A 350 8.52 -6.36 -18.17
C LEU A 350 8.05 -5.51 -16.99
N PHE A 351 8.80 -5.54 -15.88
CA PHE A 351 8.46 -4.73 -14.71
C PHE A 351 8.60 -3.24 -15.01
N GLU A 352 9.74 -2.83 -15.58
CA GLU A 352 10.03 -1.42 -15.89
C GLU A 352 9.01 -0.85 -16.88
N ASP A 353 8.68 -1.59 -17.94
CA ASP A 353 7.74 -1.15 -18.98
C ASP A 353 6.33 -0.95 -18.41
N LEU A 354 5.79 -1.96 -17.71
CA LEU A 354 4.43 -1.88 -17.16
C LEU A 354 4.31 -0.83 -16.04
N MET A 355 5.32 -0.72 -15.18
CA MET A 355 5.33 0.32 -14.14
C MET A 355 5.48 1.71 -14.74
N THR A 356 6.31 1.88 -15.76
CA THR A 356 6.43 3.14 -16.50
C THR A 356 5.10 3.52 -17.15
N ASP A 357 4.40 2.57 -17.78
CA ASP A 357 3.08 2.81 -18.37
C ASP A 357 2.07 3.31 -17.34
N LEU A 358 2.02 2.70 -16.17
CA LEU A 358 1.16 3.12 -15.07
C LEU A 358 1.53 4.52 -14.55
N ILE A 359 2.81 4.74 -14.26
CA ILE A 359 3.29 5.98 -13.64
C ILE A 359 3.08 7.18 -14.58
N MET A 360 3.20 6.96 -15.89
CA MET A 360 2.97 7.99 -16.90
C MET A 360 1.50 8.43 -17.02
N GLU A 361 0.54 7.71 -16.41
CA GLU A 361 -0.84 8.19 -16.27
C GLU A 361 -0.97 9.37 -15.29
N GLY A 362 0.03 9.62 -14.45
CA GLY A 362 0.03 10.70 -13.47
C GLY A 362 -1.03 10.50 -12.37
N GLY A 363 -1.55 11.60 -11.84
CA GLY A 363 -2.47 11.55 -10.69
C GLY A 363 -1.77 11.07 -9.42
N ASP A 364 -2.32 10.10 -8.72
CA ASP A 364 -1.76 9.57 -7.48
C ASP A 364 -0.75 8.44 -7.74
N SER A 365 0.28 8.74 -8.54
CA SER A 365 1.13 7.76 -9.21
C SER A 365 2.14 7.06 -8.29
N ASP A 366 2.58 7.69 -7.20
CA ASP A 366 3.38 7.04 -6.15
C ASP A 366 2.58 5.92 -5.49
N THR A 367 1.35 6.18 -5.05
CA THR A 367 0.50 5.14 -4.43
C THR A 367 0.05 4.07 -5.42
N ASN A 368 -0.33 4.46 -6.65
CA ASN A 368 -0.62 3.49 -7.71
C ASN A 368 0.62 2.62 -7.98
N GLY A 369 1.80 3.25 -8.04
CA GLY A 369 3.09 2.59 -8.20
C GLY A 369 3.40 1.62 -7.06
N ALA A 370 3.22 2.04 -5.81
CA ALA A 370 3.49 1.22 -4.63
C ALA A 370 2.62 -0.04 -4.60
N ALA A 371 1.32 0.10 -4.86
CA ALA A 371 0.39 -1.02 -4.86
C ALA A 371 0.61 -1.97 -6.05
N ALA A 372 0.79 -1.43 -7.26
CA ALA A 372 1.04 -2.23 -8.47
C ALA A 372 2.41 -2.91 -8.41
N GLY A 373 3.43 -2.20 -7.94
CA GLY A 373 4.80 -2.70 -7.78
C GLY A 373 4.88 -3.86 -6.79
N ALA A 374 4.08 -3.82 -5.71
CA ALA A 374 3.97 -4.94 -4.77
C ALA A 374 3.44 -6.21 -5.47
N LEU A 375 2.32 -6.11 -6.20
CA LEU A 375 1.71 -7.26 -6.88
C LEU A 375 2.57 -7.77 -8.04
N LEU A 376 3.02 -6.87 -8.92
CA LEU A 376 3.82 -7.24 -10.08
C LEU A 376 5.18 -7.77 -9.64
N GLY A 377 5.80 -7.16 -8.63
CA GLY A 377 7.05 -7.61 -8.04
C GLY A 377 6.92 -8.99 -7.37
N ALA A 378 5.82 -9.26 -6.66
CA ALA A 378 5.52 -10.59 -6.12
C ALA A 378 5.30 -11.65 -7.22
N TYR A 379 4.86 -11.24 -8.41
CA TYR A 379 4.66 -12.14 -9.54
C TYR A 379 5.98 -12.41 -10.28
N VAL A 380 6.74 -11.37 -10.65
CA VAL A 380 7.96 -11.50 -11.46
C VAL A 380 9.21 -11.86 -10.64
N GLY A 381 9.23 -11.57 -9.34
CA GLY A 381 10.38 -11.79 -8.47
C GLY A 381 11.47 -10.70 -8.56
N TYR A 382 12.29 -10.62 -7.51
CA TYR A 382 13.34 -9.60 -7.35
C TYR A 382 14.38 -9.65 -8.47
N ALA A 383 14.74 -10.86 -8.93
CA ALA A 383 15.72 -11.05 -10.00
C ALA A 383 15.33 -10.38 -11.34
N ASN A 384 14.04 -10.04 -11.52
CA ASN A 384 13.50 -9.38 -12.70
C ASN A 384 13.13 -7.91 -12.48
N LEU A 385 13.52 -7.32 -11.34
CA LEU A 385 13.38 -5.88 -11.13
C LEU A 385 14.47 -5.08 -11.87
N PRO A 386 14.16 -3.87 -12.35
CA PRO A 386 15.10 -3.04 -13.11
C PRO A 386 16.29 -2.61 -12.27
N SER A 387 17.49 -3.01 -12.69
CA SER A 387 18.74 -2.78 -11.94
C SER A 387 19.10 -1.29 -11.80
N ASN A 388 18.73 -0.46 -12.78
CA ASN A 388 18.86 1.01 -12.79
C ASN A 388 17.96 1.70 -11.77
N TRP A 389 16.87 1.05 -11.34
CA TRP A 389 16.05 1.54 -10.24
C TRP A 389 16.54 0.93 -8.93
N ALA A 390 16.60 -0.41 -8.86
CA ALA A 390 16.95 -1.15 -7.65
C ALA A 390 18.33 -0.78 -7.09
N SER A 391 19.32 -0.41 -7.93
CA SER A 391 20.66 -0.04 -7.46
C SER A 391 20.81 1.42 -7.09
N GLY A 392 19.96 2.30 -7.63
CA GLY A 392 19.98 3.73 -7.34
C GLY A 392 19.04 4.15 -6.21
N LEU A 393 18.25 3.22 -5.67
CA LEU A 393 17.30 3.48 -4.58
C LEU A 393 18.04 3.92 -3.31
N THR A 394 17.70 5.11 -2.81
CA THR A 394 18.23 5.62 -1.55
C THR A 394 17.77 4.73 -0.39
N HIS A 395 18.67 4.41 0.56
CA HIS A 395 18.44 3.47 1.68
C HIS A 395 18.22 2.00 1.28
N LYS A 396 18.53 1.61 0.03
CA LYS A 396 18.38 0.22 -0.48
C LYS A 396 18.95 -0.84 0.47
N ASP A 397 20.20 -0.69 0.91
CA ASP A 397 20.87 -1.73 1.71
C ASP A 397 20.17 -1.94 3.06
N TRP A 398 19.66 -0.86 3.64
CA TRP A 398 18.87 -0.92 4.88
C TRP A 398 17.53 -1.63 4.63
N LEU A 399 16.80 -1.26 3.56
CA LEU A 399 15.56 -1.93 3.19
C LEU A 399 15.77 -3.43 2.93
N MET A 400 16.82 -3.79 2.18
CA MET A 400 17.19 -5.18 1.91
C MET A 400 17.49 -5.96 3.20
N SER A 401 18.15 -5.32 4.18
CA SER A 401 18.36 -5.93 5.50
C SER A 401 17.03 -6.22 6.20
N LYS A 402 16.07 -5.28 6.19
CA LYS A 402 14.75 -5.48 6.81
C LYS A 402 13.92 -6.54 6.08
N ILE A 403 14.00 -6.62 4.75
CA ILE A 403 13.38 -7.69 3.95
C ILE A 403 13.98 -9.06 4.32
N LEU A 404 15.31 -9.18 4.41
CA LEU A 404 15.99 -10.40 4.83
C LEU A 404 15.52 -10.85 6.22
N ARG A 405 15.47 -9.92 7.18
CA ARG A 405 15.02 -10.20 8.54
C ARG A 405 13.55 -10.63 8.57
N LEU A 406 12.68 -9.97 7.81
CA LEU A 406 11.27 -10.35 7.72
C LEU A 406 11.10 -11.77 7.16
N THR A 407 11.91 -12.12 6.16
CA THR A 407 11.91 -13.45 5.54
C THR A 407 12.36 -14.54 6.52
N LYS A 408 13.30 -14.22 7.42
CA LYS A 408 13.67 -15.11 8.54
C LYS A 408 12.59 -15.18 9.61
N ALA A 409 12.00 -14.03 9.99
CA ALA A 409 11.00 -13.93 11.06
C ALA A 409 9.73 -14.71 10.74
N THR A 410 9.37 -14.77 9.46
CA THR A 410 8.24 -15.55 8.95
C THR A 410 8.54 -17.04 8.82
N GLY A 411 9.76 -17.50 9.09
CA GLY A 411 10.17 -18.90 9.02
C GLY A 411 10.43 -19.44 7.60
N ILE A 412 10.43 -18.56 6.60
CA ILE A 412 10.60 -18.93 5.18
C ILE A 412 12.06 -19.24 4.87
N MET A 413 12.96 -18.46 5.47
CA MET A 413 14.40 -18.63 5.42
C MET A 413 14.93 -19.00 6.80
N GLU A 414 15.83 -19.98 6.86
CA GLU A 414 16.54 -20.32 8.10
C GLU A 414 17.49 -19.19 8.50
N GLY A 415 17.57 -18.94 9.81
CA GLY A 415 18.54 -18.02 10.38
C GLY A 415 18.11 -17.49 11.73
N GLU A 416 19.09 -17.16 12.56
CA GLU A 416 18.85 -16.49 13.82
C GLU A 416 18.47 -15.02 13.59
N LEU A 417 17.61 -14.50 14.46
CA LEU A 417 17.21 -13.11 14.53
C LEU A 417 17.69 -12.53 15.84
N GLU A 418 18.72 -11.69 15.75
CA GLU A 418 19.16 -10.86 16.86
C GLU A 418 18.29 -9.60 16.94
N GLU A 419 18.14 -9.03 18.14
CA GLU A 419 17.47 -7.75 18.33
C GLU A 419 18.23 -6.63 17.61
N GLU A 420 17.54 -5.86 16.77
CA GLU A 420 18.09 -4.66 16.15
C GLU A 420 17.45 -3.40 16.72
N LYS A 421 18.29 -2.47 17.17
CA LYS A 421 17.84 -1.26 17.87
C LYS A 421 16.92 -0.38 17.02
N ASP A 422 17.17 -0.32 15.72
CA ASP A 422 16.42 0.50 14.77
C ASP A 422 15.02 -0.06 14.45
N GLU A 423 14.68 -1.25 14.96
CA GLU A 423 13.33 -1.81 14.92
C GLU A 423 12.43 -1.27 16.04
N ALA A 424 13.01 -0.66 17.07
CA ALA A 424 12.26 -0.02 18.14
C ALA A 424 11.42 1.15 17.60
N PRO A 425 10.31 1.52 18.28
CA PRO A 425 9.45 2.63 17.84
C PRO A 425 10.17 3.98 17.67
N ASP A 426 11.26 4.19 18.40
CA ASP A 426 12.10 5.39 18.36
C ASP A 426 13.32 5.25 17.43
N GLY A 427 13.40 4.17 16.64
CA GLY A 427 14.53 3.84 15.79
C GLY A 427 15.83 3.58 16.55
N GLY A 428 15.78 3.27 17.84
CA GLY A 428 16.94 3.00 18.68
C GLY A 428 17.76 4.23 19.06
N LYS A 429 17.21 5.43 18.82
CA LYS A 429 17.88 6.73 18.97
C LYS A 429 17.22 7.63 20.01
N GLY A 430 16.09 7.23 20.59
CA GLY A 430 15.21 8.12 21.32
C GLY A 430 14.34 9.00 20.41
N LEU A 431 13.23 9.50 20.98
CA LEU A 431 12.36 10.48 20.34
C LEU A 431 12.97 11.89 20.48
N MET A 432 12.85 12.69 19.43
CA MET A 432 13.31 14.08 19.47
C MET A 432 12.42 14.90 20.40
N ASN A 433 13.07 15.75 21.20
CA ASN A 433 12.38 16.77 21.98
C ASN A 433 11.96 17.94 21.07
N ARG A 434 11.22 18.92 21.63
CA ARG A 434 10.69 20.05 20.87
C ARG A 434 11.78 20.86 20.15
N GLU A 435 12.92 21.12 20.80
CA GLU A 435 14.01 21.91 20.20
C GLU A 435 14.70 21.16 19.05
N GLU A 436 14.77 19.83 19.14
CA GLU A 436 15.31 18.97 18.09
C GLU A 436 14.36 18.90 16.88
N LEU A 437 13.05 18.78 17.13
CA LEU A 437 12.01 18.85 16.09
C LEU A 437 12.03 20.19 15.37
N GLU A 438 12.07 21.30 16.12
CA GLU A 438 12.17 22.65 15.54
C GLU A 438 13.43 22.79 14.67
N ARG A 439 14.57 22.22 15.11
CA ARG A 439 15.81 22.22 14.32
C ARG A 439 15.69 21.43 13.03
N ARG A 440 15.11 20.23 13.08
CA ARG A 440 14.85 19.38 11.90
C ARG A 440 13.97 20.12 10.90
N ASP A 441 12.88 20.70 11.37
CA ASP A 441 11.89 21.37 10.52
C ASP A 441 12.49 22.65 9.89
N CYS A 442 13.28 23.42 10.65
CA CYS A 442 14.05 24.53 10.10
C CYS A 442 15.04 24.08 9.03
N ALA A 443 15.81 23.00 9.26
CA ALA A 443 16.77 22.49 8.28
C ALA A 443 16.08 22.04 6.99
N MET A 444 14.93 21.35 7.10
CA MET A 444 14.12 20.93 5.96
C MET A 444 13.60 22.14 5.16
N LEU A 445 13.07 23.16 5.85
CA LEU A 445 12.61 24.39 5.19
C LEU A 445 13.74 25.12 4.46
N THR A 446 14.93 25.20 5.07
CA THR A 446 16.11 25.79 4.42
C THR A 446 16.46 25.04 3.14
N LEU A 447 16.52 23.70 3.18
CA LEU A 447 16.82 22.88 2.00
C LEU A 447 15.81 23.10 0.87
N ILE A 448 14.52 23.17 1.19
CA ILE A 448 13.45 23.44 0.20
C ILE A 448 13.63 24.82 -0.43
N LEU A 449 13.95 25.84 0.38
CA LEU A 449 14.17 27.21 -0.12
C LEU A 449 15.41 27.30 -1.01
N GLU A 450 16.48 26.57 -0.70
CA GLU A 450 17.68 26.47 -1.52
C GLU A 450 17.38 25.83 -2.87
N ARG A 451 16.71 24.67 -2.89
CA ARG A 451 16.28 24.01 -4.14
C ARG A 451 15.41 24.91 -5.01
N LYS A 452 14.49 25.65 -4.38
CA LYS A 452 13.63 26.62 -5.08
C LYS A 452 14.44 27.77 -5.68
N LYS A 453 15.45 28.27 -4.97
CA LYS A 453 16.34 29.33 -5.48
C LYS A 453 17.17 28.83 -6.66
N GLU A 454 17.76 27.65 -6.56
CA GLU A 454 18.52 27.02 -7.64
C GLU A 454 17.66 26.85 -8.90
N GLN A 455 16.42 26.38 -8.75
CA GLN A 455 15.48 26.28 -9.87
C GLN A 455 15.21 27.63 -10.52
N GLN A 456 14.93 28.67 -9.72
CA GLN A 456 14.68 30.01 -10.25
C GLN A 456 15.90 30.57 -11.01
N GLU A 457 17.11 30.24 -10.58
CA GLU A 457 18.33 30.62 -11.28
C GLU A 457 18.51 29.86 -12.59
N ARG A 458 18.18 28.56 -12.63
CA ARG A 458 18.15 27.74 -13.86
C ARG A 458 17.15 28.30 -14.87
N ASP A 459 15.91 28.55 -14.45
CA ASP A 459 14.85 29.12 -15.31
C ASP A 459 15.25 30.48 -15.91
N LYS A 460 15.91 31.32 -15.11
CA LYS A 460 16.43 32.62 -15.57
C LYS A 460 17.51 32.43 -16.64
N LYS A 461 18.45 31.50 -16.43
CA LYS A 461 19.53 31.19 -17.40
C LYS A 461 18.95 30.66 -18.72
N GLU A 462 17.95 29.78 -18.67
CA GLU A 462 17.29 29.25 -19.87
C GLU A 462 16.52 30.32 -20.65
N LYS A 463 15.77 31.19 -19.95
CA LYS A 463 15.09 32.33 -20.57
C LYS A 463 16.06 33.28 -21.27
N VAL A 464 17.25 33.51 -20.69
CA VAL A 464 18.31 34.33 -21.32
C VAL A 464 18.89 33.63 -22.56
N LYS A 465 19.19 32.33 -22.50
CA LYS A 465 19.65 31.54 -23.65
C LYS A 465 18.63 31.53 -24.79
N GLY A 466 17.35 31.32 -24.48
CA GLY A 466 16.26 31.33 -25.46
C GLY A 466 16.10 32.69 -26.16
N LYS A 467 16.20 33.80 -25.42
CA LYS A 467 16.19 35.16 -26.01
C LYS A 467 17.42 35.43 -26.88
N GLY A 468 18.59 34.92 -26.51
CA GLY A 468 19.82 35.03 -27.30
C GLY A 468 19.76 34.30 -28.64
N LEU A 469 19.16 33.10 -28.67
CA LEU A 469 18.91 32.34 -29.91
C LEU A 469 17.91 33.04 -30.83
N VAL A 470 16.77 33.52 -30.30
CA VAL A 470 15.77 34.26 -31.08
C VAL A 470 16.33 35.57 -31.65
N GLY A 471 17.18 36.27 -30.89
CA GLY A 471 17.86 37.48 -31.35
C GLY A 471 18.93 37.25 -32.43
N TRP A 472 19.45 36.02 -32.56
CA TRP A 472 20.41 35.64 -33.60
C TRP A 472 19.72 35.22 -34.90
N PHE A 473 18.54 34.58 -34.82
CA PHE A 473 17.73 34.24 -36.00
C PHE A 473 16.96 35.42 -36.60
N MET A 474 16.89 36.57 -35.91
CA MET A 474 16.29 37.82 -36.42
C MET A 474 17.31 38.83 -36.96
N LYS A 475 18.58 38.45 -37.11
CA LYS A 475 19.61 39.21 -37.83
C LYS A 475 20.00 38.46 -39.10
#